data_AF-A0A9E2XWI7-F1
#
_entry.id   AF-A0A9E2XWI7-F1
#
_cell.length_a   1.000
_cell.length_b   1.000
_cell.length_c   1.000
_cell.angle_alpha   90.00
_cell.angle_beta   90.00
_cell.angle_gamma   90.00
#
_symmetry.space_group_name_H-M   'P 1'
#
loop_
_entity.id
_entity.type
_entity.pdbx_description
1 polymer ?
#
loop_
_entity_poly.entity_id
_entity_poly.type
_entity_poly.pdbx_seq_one_letter_code
_entity_poly.pdbx_strand_id
1 'polypeptide(L)'
;MRCGQSATASRPAIVRYAGRHLGFLAGLLIAGVAFGVAYRYLFDPLDEQTLPFYIRSCIHATGLTFAGWVVHLTFTAAPRSRLGGVLRRLPLSAEFMIKALTMTAALTTAAVGLQFVLYPFPVSQRWLIDELPRIVVIGFSASLFVGAIFEFRRMIGGRVLGSFLLGTYHRPRREQRIVMFLDIADSTALAERLGELRVHDLITRFFSDIDQPIADQDGEVHAYVGDEVIVTWPLSEDAERNARPLRCFFTIEE
;
A
#
# COMPACT_ATOMS: atom_id res chain seq x y z
N MET A 1 -15.81 13.23 -41.38
CA MET A 1 -16.18 13.67 -40.02
C MET A 1 -15.03 13.30 -39.08
N ARG A 2 -14.29 14.30 -38.57
CA ARG A 2 -13.18 14.09 -37.62
C ARG A 2 -13.79 13.94 -36.23
N CYS A 3 -13.74 12.74 -35.65
CA CYS A 3 -14.13 12.51 -34.28
C CYS A 3 -12.96 12.95 -33.38
N GLY A 4 -13.18 13.97 -32.55
CA GLY A 4 -12.19 14.48 -31.63
C GLY A 4 -11.87 13.43 -30.57
N GLN A 5 -10.63 12.94 -30.58
CA GLN A 5 -10.07 12.25 -29.43
C GLN A 5 -9.98 13.27 -28.29
N SER A 6 -10.90 13.18 -27.34
CA SER A 6 -10.69 13.79 -26.03
C SER A 6 -9.56 13.00 -25.37
N ALA A 7 -8.38 13.63 -25.29
CA ALA A 7 -7.28 13.14 -24.49
C ALA A 7 -7.72 13.22 -23.02
N THR A 8 -8.30 12.14 -22.51
CA THR A 8 -8.48 11.95 -21.07
C THR A 8 -7.07 11.91 -20.49
N ALA A 9 -6.65 13.01 -19.87
CA ALA A 9 -5.37 13.09 -19.18
C ALA A 9 -5.32 11.93 -18.17
N SER A 10 -4.50 10.92 -18.48
CA SER A 10 -4.32 9.75 -17.63
C SER A 10 -3.87 10.25 -16.27
N ARG A 11 -4.72 10.07 -15.25
CA ARG A 11 -4.42 10.53 -13.89
C ARG A 11 -3.06 9.96 -13.47
N PRO A 12 -2.19 10.75 -12.80
CA PRO A 12 -0.89 10.27 -12.36
C PRO A 12 -1.05 8.96 -11.58
N ALA A 13 -0.13 8.00 -11.78
CA ALA A 13 -0.20 6.68 -11.12
C ALA A 13 -0.39 6.77 -9.59
N ILE A 14 0.20 7.80 -8.97
CA ILE A 14 0.04 8.14 -7.54
C ILE A 14 -1.43 8.39 -7.17
N VAL A 15 -2.16 9.14 -8.00
CA VAL A 15 -3.55 9.56 -7.73
C VAL A 15 -4.50 8.37 -7.83
N ARG A 16 -4.31 7.49 -8.82
CA ARG A 16 -5.08 6.25 -8.95
C ARG A 16 -4.85 5.32 -7.75
N TYR A 17 -3.58 5.16 -7.36
CA TYR A 17 -3.19 4.31 -6.24
C TYR A 17 -3.70 4.85 -4.89
N ALA A 18 -3.58 6.15 -4.65
CA ALA A 18 -4.10 6.81 -3.45
C ALA A 18 -5.62 6.65 -3.32
N GLY A 19 -6.37 6.75 -4.43
CA GLY A 19 -7.81 6.52 -4.45
C GLY A 19 -8.22 5.10 -4.05
N ARG A 20 -7.43 4.08 -4.42
CA ARG A 20 -7.69 2.67 -4.08
C ARG A 20 -7.40 2.33 -2.62
N HIS A 21 -6.48 3.06 -1.98
CA HIS A 21 -6.11 2.85 -0.59
C HIS A 21 -6.74 3.86 0.38
N LEU A 22 -7.76 4.60 -0.06
CA LEU A 22 -8.40 5.64 0.74
C LEU A 22 -9.10 5.09 1.99
N GLY A 23 -9.72 3.90 1.89
CA GLY A 23 -10.29 3.20 3.05
C GLY A 23 -9.23 2.73 4.04
N PHE A 24 -8.05 2.34 3.54
CA PHE A 24 -6.92 1.98 4.41
C PHE A 24 -6.33 3.20 5.11
N LEU A 25 -6.19 4.33 4.40
CA LEU A 25 -5.83 5.60 5.01
C LEU A 25 -6.81 5.95 6.12
N ALA A 26 -8.11 5.90 5.86
CA ALA A 26 -9.12 6.22 6.86
C ALA A 26 -8.95 5.36 8.12
N GLY A 27 -8.74 4.04 7.94
CA GLY A 27 -8.41 3.14 9.05
C GLY A 27 -7.11 3.50 9.79
N LEU A 28 -6.07 3.90 9.05
CA LEU A 28 -4.78 4.31 9.60
C LEU A 28 -4.90 5.62 10.40
N LEU A 29 -5.67 6.60 9.92
CA LEU A 29 -5.92 7.86 10.64
C LEU A 29 -6.73 7.61 11.92
N ILE A 30 -7.74 6.73 11.87
CA ILE A 30 -8.48 6.32 13.08
C ILE A 30 -7.54 5.64 14.08
N ALA A 31 -6.67 4.74 13.60
CA ALA A 31 -5.65 4.12 14.44
C ALA A 31 -4.67 5.16 15.01
N GLY A 32 -4.31 6.19 14.23
CA GLY A 32 -3.50 7.32 14.67
C GLY A 32 -4.15 8.11 15.81
N VAL A 33 -5.46 8.37 15.75
CA VAL A 33 -6.20 9.00 16.86
C VAL A 33 -6.17 8.11 18.10
N ALA A 34 -6.48 6.81 17.96
CA ALA A 34 -6.43 5.87 19.07
C ALA A 34 -5.03 5.77 19.69
N PHE A 35 -3.99 5.80 18.85
CA PHE A 35 -2.59 5.82 19.28
C PHE A 35 -2.25 7.11 20.03
N GLY A 36 -2.74 8.27 19.60
CA GLY A 36 -2.56 9.54 20.31
C GLY A 36 -3.18 9.52 21.71
N VAL A 37 -4.36 8.91 21.87
CA VAL A 37 -4.97 8.71 23.20
C VAL A 37 -4.12 7.76 24.05
N ALA A 38 -3.74 6.61 23.50
CA ALA A 38 -2.95 5.61 24.21
C ALA A 38 -1.57 6.15 24.63
N TYR A 39 -0.90 6.91 23.75
CA TYR A 39 0.39 7.53 24.04
C TYR A 39 0.29 8.44 25.27
N ARG A 40 -0.69 9.35 25.29
CA ARG A 40 -0.91 10.26 26.42
C ARG A 40 -1.19 9.49 27.71
N TYR A 41 -2.04 8.48 27.63
CA TYR A 41 -2.41 7.67 28.79
C TYR A 41 -1.22 6.90 29.39
N LEU A 42 -0.30 6.43 28.56
CA LEU A 42 0.84 5.58 28.98
C LEU A 42 2.08 6.37 29.37
N PHE A 43 2.35 7.51 28.73
CA PHE A 43 3.63 8.21 28.84
C PHE A 43 3.56 9.56 29.54
N ASP A 44 2.38 10.18 29.66
CA ASP A 44 2.24 11.50 30.27
C ASP A 44 1.69 11.45 31.71
N PRO A 45 2.15 12.36 32.59
CA PRO A 45 1.67 12.47 33.97
C PRO A 45 0.15 12.65 34.09
N LEU A 46 -0.44 12.12 35.17
CA LEU A 46 -1.89 12.12 35.42
C LEU A 46 -2.48 13.54 35.49
N ASP A 47 -1.71 14.51 35.97
CA ASP A 47 -2.09 15.92 36.06
C ASP A 47 -2.21 16.60 34.68
N GLU A 48 -1.58 16.04 33.65
CA GLU A 48 -1.68 16.55 32.29
C GLU A 48 -2.67 15.78 31.39
N GLN A 49 -3.47 14.88 31.96
CA GLN A 49 -4.49 14.09 31.25
C GLN A 49 -5.81 14.87 31.09
N THR A 50 -5.72 16.11 30.60
CA THR A 50 -6.90 16.94 30.31
C THR A 50 -7.28 16.89 28.82
N LEU A 51 -8.55 17.16 28.53
CA LEU A 51 -9.10 17.11 27.16
C LEU A 51 -8.27 17.89 26.12
N PRO A 52 -7.75 19.12 26.39
CA PRO A 52 -6.93 19.84 25.42
C PRO A 52 -5.64 19.12 25.04
N PHE A 53 -4.98 18.45 25.99
CA PHE A 53 -3.76 17.69 25.70
C PHE A 53 -4.02 16.41 24.92
N TYR A 54 -5.13 15.71 25.21
CA TYR A 54 -5.55 14.56 24.40
C TYR A 54 -5.83 14.96 22.95
N ILE A 55 -6.52 16.08 22.72
CA ILE A 55 -6.78 16.58 21.37
C ILE A 55 -5.45 16.86 20.64
N ARG A 56 -4.50 17.54 21.29
CA ARG A 56 -3.17 17.80 20.69
C ARG A 56 -2.41 16.51 20.39
N SER A 57 -2.43 15.55 21.29
CA SER A 57 -1.79 14.23 21.09
C SER A 57 -2.39 13.50 19.89
N CYS A 58 -3.72 13.49 19.76
CA CYS A 58 -4.41 12.92 18.60
C CYS A 58 -4.02 13.61 17.29
N ILE A 59 -3.93 14.94 17.27
CA ILE A 59 -3.52 15.70 16.08
C ILE A 59 -2.06 15.37 15.73
N HIS A 60 -1.16 15.31 16.72
CA HIS A 60 0.23 14.90 16.50
C HIS A 60 0.33 13.51 15.87
N ALA A 61 -0.31 12.52 16.50
CA ALA A 61 -0.28 11.15 16.02
C ALA A 61 -0.88 11.01 14.62
N THR A 62 -1.99 11.69 14.34
CA THR A 62 -2.63 11.69 13.02
C THR A 62 -1.76 12.36 11.95
N GLY A 63 -1.13 13.49 12.29
CA GLY A 63 -0.22 14.20 11.37
C GLY A 63 1.03 13.40 11.03
N LEU A 64 1.65 12.76 12.02
CA LEU A 64 2.80 11.86 11.82
C LEU A 64 2.42 10.64 10.98
N THR A 65 1.26 10.06 11.26
CA THR A 65 0.70 8.95 10.49
C THR A 65 0.49 9.33 9.02
N PHE A 66 -0.06 10.51 8.77
CA PHE A 66 -0.25 11.04 7.42
C PHE A 66 1.09 11.27 6.71
N ALA A 67 2.08 11.87 7.38
CA ALA A 67 3.42 12.07 6.83
C ALA A 67 4.08 10.73 6.45
N GLY A 68 4.00 9.72 7.33
CA GLY A 68 4.50 8.38 7.05
C GLY A 68 3.79 7.73 5.86
N TRP A 69 2.47 7.88 5.77
CA TRP A 69 1.70 7.38 4.62
C TRP A 69 2.08 8.06 3.31
N VAL A 70 2.29 9.38 3.31
CA VAL A 70 2.75 10.12 2.13
C VAL A 70 4.10 9.59 1.64
N VAL A 71 5.07 9.37 2.54
CA VAL A 71 6.35 8.76 2.17
C VAL A 71 6.15 7.34 1.64
N HIS A 72 5.27 6.55 2.25
CA HIS A 72 4.98 5.21 1.74
C HIS A 72 4.41 5.25 0.32
N LEU A 73 3.45 6.14 0.05
CA LEU A 73 2.83 6.31 -1.26
C LEU A 73 3.87 6.68 -2.33
N THR A 74 4.76 7.64 -2.03
CA THR A 74 5.77 8.09 -2.99
C THR A 74 6.73 6.97 -3.37
N PHE A 75 7.19 6.16 -2.42
CA PHE A 75 8.07 5.02 -2.72
C PHE A 75 7.33 3.88 -3.44
N THR A 76 6.07 3.59 -3.11
CA THR A 76 5.29 2.57 -3.84
C THR A 76 4.97 2.97 -5.28
N ALA A 77 4.80 4.27 -5.53
CA ALA A 77 4.56 4.79 -6.87
C ALA A 77 5.85 5.13 -7.63
N ALA A 78 6.99 5.22 -6.92
CA ALA A 78 8.28 5.58 -7.50
C ALA A 78 8.69 4.70 -8.69
N PRO A 79 8.52 3.35 -8.67
CA PRO A 79 8.87 2.48 -9.80
C PRO A 79 8.13 2.79 -11.10
N ARG A 80 7.03 3.57 -11.06
CA ARG A 80 6.25 4.02 -12.23
C ARG A 80 6.58 5.46 -12.66
N SER A 81 7.53 6.12 -11.99
CA SER A 81 7.96 7.50 -12.25
C SER A 81 9.37 7.55 -12.84
N ARG A 82 9.80 8.71 -13.38
CA ARG A 82 11.18 8.91 -13.89
C ARG A 82 12.25 8.61 -12.84
N LEU A 83 11.95 8.81 -11.54
CA LEU A 83 12.84 8.51 -10.43
C LEU A 83 13.00 6.99 -10.18
N GLY A 84 11.99 6.19 -10.53
CA GLY A 84 12.02 4.74 -10.37
C GLY A 84 13.08 4.04 -11.20
N GLY A 85 13.40 4.58 -12.38
CA GLY A 85 14.45 4.03 -13.24
C GLY A 85 15.85 4.11 -12.61
N VAL A 86 16.10 5.14 -11.79
CA VAL A 86 17.34 5.29 -11.03
C VAL A 86 17.32 4.38 -9.80
N LEU A 87 16.20 4.34 -9.08
CA LEU A 87 16.05 3.53 -7.86
C LEU A 87 16.21 2.03 -8.12
N ARG A 88 15.73 1.51 -9.26
CA ARG A 88 15.85 0.09 -9.66
C ARG A 88 17.29 -0.37 -9.89
N ARG A 89 18.24 0.53 -10.11
CA ARG A 89 19.65 0.18 -10.35
C ARG A 89 20.46 0.10 -9.05
N LEU A 90 19.88 0.53 -7.94
CA LEU A 90 20.54 0.51 -6.65
C LEU A 90 20.41 -0.86 -5.99
N PRO A 91 21.40 -1.29 -5.19
CA PRO A 91 21.24 -2.47 -4.36
C PRO A 91 20.11 -2.24 -3.37
N LEU A 92 19.42 -3.32 -2.99
CA LEU A 92 18.26 -3.29 -2.09
C LEU A 92 18.55 -2.51 -0.79
N SER A 93 19.75 -2.65 -0.23
CA SER A 93 20.17 -1.93 0.98
C SER A 93 20.18 -0.40 0.81
N ALA A 94 20.57 0.11 -0.36
CA ALA A 94 20.58 1.54 -0.65
C ALA A 94 19.16 2.08 -0.79
N GLU A 95 18.24 1.34 -1.40
CA GLU A 95 16.82 1.72 -1.45
C GLU A 95 16.23 1.83 -0.04
N PHE A 96 16.47 0.83 0.82
CA PHE A 96 16.04 0.84 2.22
C PHE A 96 16.62 2.03 2.99
N MET A 97 17.91 2.33 2.78
CA MET A 97 18.57 3.46 3.44
C MET A 97 17.94 4.79 3.04
N ILE A 98 17.71 5.00 1.74
CA ILE A 98 17.08 6.22 1.22
C ILE A 98 15.66 6.36 1.80
N LYS A 99 14.87 5.28 1.78
CA LYS A 99 13.52 5.26 2.36
C LYS A 99 13.54 5.59 3.86
N ALA A 100 14.49 5.03 4.61
CA ALA A 100 14.61 5.28 6.04
C ALA A 100 15.00 6.75 6.33
N LEU A 101 15.92 7.31 5.56
CA LEU A 101 16.33 8.72 5.68
C LEU A 101 15.18 9.67 5.32
N THR A 102 14.48 9.44 4.21
CA THR A 102 13.32 10.24 3.81
C THR A 102 12.20 10.16 4.85
N MET A 103 11.92 8.96 5.37
CA MET A 103 10.91 8.77 6.42
C MET A 103 11.28 9.53 7.70
N THR A 104 12.53 9.41 8.16
CA THR A 104 13.00 10.09 9.37
C THR A 104 12.94 11.60 9.22
N ALA A 105 13.36 12.13 8.07
CA ALA A 105 13.26 13.56 7.77
C ALA A 105 11.80 14.04 7.76
N ALA A 106 10.91 13.32 7.08
CA ALA A 106 9.48 13.66 7.01
C ALA A 106 8.81 13.66 8.39
N LEU A 107 9.07 12.63 9.21
CA LEU A 107 8.54 12.55 10.58
C LEU A 107 9.08 13.67 11.47
N THR A 108 10.37 13.99 11.35
CA THR A 108 11.00 15.08 12.13
C THR A 108 10.40 16.43 11.74
N THR A 109 10.29 16.72 10.43
CA THR A 109 9.67 17.95 9.93
C THR A 109 8.22 18.06 10.37
N ALA A 110 7.45 16.98 10.29
CA ALA A 110 6.06 16.95 10.75
C ALA A 110 5.95 17.16 12.27
N ALA A 111 6.77 16.47 13.07
CA ALA A 111 6.78 16.61 14.52
C ALA A 111 7.09 18.05 14.96
N VAL A 112 8.15 18.64 14.39
CA VAL A 112 8.56 20.03 14.67
C VAL A 112 7.50 21.02 14.20
N GLY A 113 6.98 20.86 12.98
CA GLY A 113 5.92 21.73 12.45
C GLY A 113 4.65 21.70 13.31
N LEU A 114 4.21 20.51 13.72
CA LEU A 114 3.06 20.35 14.60
C LEU A 114 3.32 20.92 15.99
N GLN A 115 4.54 20.80 16.52
CA GLN A 115 4.93 21.41 17.80
C GLN A 115 4.76 22.94 17.76
N PHE A 116 5.23 23.58 16.69
CA PHE A 116 5.08 25.02 16.50
C PHE A 116 3.62 25.48 16.33
N VAL A 117 2.79 24.67 15.67
CA VAL A 117 1.39 25.01 15.40
C VAL A 117 0.49 24.80 16.63
N LEU A 118 0.73 23.73 17.39
CA LEU A 118 -0.17 23.30 18.47
C LEU A 118 0.20 23.85 19.85
N TYR A 119 1.46 24.26 20.05
CA TYR A 119 1.94 24.77 21.32
C TYR A 119 2.37 26.24 21.22
N PRO A 120 1.88 27.11 22.12
CA PRO A 120 2.17 28.54 22.07
C PRO A 120 3.61 28.90 22.52
N PHE A 121 4.32 27.97 23.15
CA PHE A 121 5.69 28.18 23.64
C PHE A 121 6.71 27.57 22.67
N PRO A 122 7.88 28.21 22.51
CA PRO A 122 8.93 27.71 21.63
C PRO A 122 9.43 26.32 22.04
N VAL A 123 9.99 25.60 21.07
CA VAL A 123 10.63 24.29 21.26
C VAL A 123 11.64 24.36 22.41
N SER A 124 11.33 23.70 23.52
CA SER A 124 12.23 23.65 24.67
C SER A 124 13.40 22.70 24.40
N GLN A 125 14.55 22.96 25.02
CA GLN A 125 15.72 22.09 24.89
C GLN A 125 15.41 20.66 25.35
N ARG A 126 14.61 20.52 26.42
CA ARG A 126 14.12 19.22 26.92
C ARG A 126 13.29 18.49 25.87
N TRP A 127 12.35 19.17 25.21
CA TRP A 127 11.55 18.56 24.15
C TRP A 127 12.43 18.11 22.98
N LEU A 128 13.44 18.89 22.61
CA LEU A 128 14.33 18.56 21.48
C LEU A 128 15.20 17.32 21.76
N ILE A 129 15.64 17.11 23.00
CA ILE A 129 16.57 16.03 23.37
C ILE A 129 15.81 14.77 23.82
N ASP A 130 14.70 14.91 24.54
CA ASP A 130 14.01 13.77 25.15
C ASP A 130 12.76 13.32 24.37
N GLU A 131 11.93 14.28 23.94
CA GLU A 131 10.62 13.99 23.35
C GLU A 131 10.69 13.78 21.84
N LEU A 132 11.42 14.64 21.11
CA LEU A 132 11.53 14.55 19.66
C LEU A 132 12.13 13.19 19.21
N PRO A 133 13.25 12.70 19.77
CA PRO A 133 13.80 11.41 19.37
C PRO A 133 12.84 10.26 19.68
N ARG A 134 12.13 10.33 20.82
CA ARG A 134 11.12 9.32 21.19
C ARG A 134 9.98 9.29 20.19
N ILE A 135 9.42 10.45 19.84
CA ILE A 135 8.36 10.60 18.84
C ILE A 135 8.81 10.06 17.48
N VAL A 136 10.03 10.40 17.05
CA VAL A 136 10.58 9.94 15.77
C VAL A 136 10.81 8.43 15.77
N VAL A 137 11.39 7.85 16.82
CA VAL A 137 11.64 6.41 16.93
C VAL A 137 10.32 5.62 16.95
N ILE A 138 9.34 6.07 17.73
CA ILE A 138 8.01 5.43 17.79
C ILE A 138 7.30 5.56 16.44
N GLY A 139 7.28 6.76 15.85
CA GLY A 139 6.64 7.00 14.55
C GLY A 139 7.32 6.22 13.41
N PHE A 140 8.65 6.13 13.43
CA PHE A 140 9.42 5.33 12.48
C PHE A 140 9.11 3.84 12.64
N SER A 141 9.11 3.33 13.86
CA SER A 141 8.80 1.92 14.16
C SER A 141 7.38 1.56 13.72
N ALA A 142 6.39 2.42 14.02
CA ALA A 142 5.02 2.25 13.57
C ALA A 142 4.92 2.28 12.04
N SER A 143 5.61 3.22 11.38
CA SER A 143 5.61 3.33 9.92
C SER A 143 6.28 2.12 9.25
N LEU A 144 7.35 1.58 9.83
CA LEU A 144 8.00 0.35 9.37
C LEU A 144 7.05 -0.84 9.49
N PHE A 145 6.36 -0.97 10.64
CA PHE A 145 5.39 -2.03 10.87
C PHE A 145 4.22 -1.98 9.90
N VAL A 146 3.63 -0.79 9.70
CA VAL A 146 2.55 -0.59 8.71
C VAL A 146 3.03 -0.88 7.29
N GLY A 147 4.25 -0.44 6.95
CA GLY A 147 4.86 -0.74 5.65
C GLY A 147 5.09 -2.24 5.44
N ALA A 148 5.53 -2.96 6.46
CA ALA A 148 5.67 -4.40 6.42
C ALA A 148 4.31 -5.08 6.18
N ILE A 149 3.27 -4.70 6.93
CA ILE A 149 1.90 -5.19 6.70
C ILE A 149 1.48 -4.93 5.25
N PHE A 150 1.81 -3.76 4.69
CA PHE A 150 1.47 -3.42 3.32
C PHE A 150 2.16 -4.33 2.30
N GLU A 151 3.47 -4.53 2.43
CA GLU A 151 4.23 -5.43 1.56
C GLU A 151 3.74 -6.88 1.70
N PHE A 152 3.45 -7.34 2.93
CA PHE A 152 2.85 -8.66 3.15
C PHE A 152 1.48 -8.80 2.50
N ARG A 153 0.61 -7.77 2.58
CA ARG A 153 -0.68 -7.75 1.87
C ARG A 153 -0.49 -7.82 0.35
N ARG A 154 0.56 -7.20 -0.19
CA ARG A 154 0.86 -7.24 -1.63
C ARG A 154 1.34 -8.61 -2.07
N MET A 155 2.16 -9.28 -1.25
CA MET A 155 2.73 -10.60 -1.58
C MET A 155 1.73 -11.76 -1.41
N ILE A 156 0.95 -11.75 -0.33
CA ILE A 156 0.10 -12.91 0.05
C ILE A 156 -1.37 -12.67 -0.32
N GLY A 157 -1.74 -11.41 -0.60
CA GLY A 157 -3.13 -10.98 -0.79
C GLY A 157 -3.80 -10.62 0.53
N GLY A 158 -4.58 -9.54 0.53
CA GLY A 158 -5.17 -8.95 1.75
C GLY A 158 -6.11 -9.90 2.51
N ARG A 159 -6.88 -10.73 1.80
CA ARG A 159 -7.77 -11.73 2.40
C ARG A 159 -7.00 -12.86 3.09
N VAL A 160 -5.94 -13.35 2.46
CA VAL A 160 -5.12 -14.45 3.00
C VAL A 160 -4.35 -13.97 4.23
N LEU A 161 -3.80 -12.75 4.21
CA LEU A 161 -3.17 -12.17 5.40
C LEU A 161 -4.15 -12.02 6.56
N GLY A 162 -5.38 -11.54 6.31
CA GLY A 162 -6.42 -11.49 7.32
C GLY A 162 -6.72 -12.88 7.89
N SER A 163 -6.92 -13.86 7.02
CA SER A 163 -7.18 -15.26 7.40
C SER A 163 -6.02 -15.87 8.20
N PHE A 164 -4.78 -15.48 7.90
CA PHE A 164 -3.58 -15.89 8.63
C PHE A 164 -3.53 -15.26 10.03
N LEU A 165 -3.75 -13.94 10.13
CA LEU A 165 -3.76 -13.21 11.42
C LEU A 165 -4.91 -13.65 12.33
N LEU A 166 -6.08 -13.94 11.77
CA LEU A 166 -7.23 -14.48 12.51
C LEU A 166 -7.11 -15.99 12.79
N GLY A 167 -6.02 -16.65 12.36
CA GLY A 167 -5.78 -18.08 12.58
C GLY A 167 -6.73 -19.01 11.82
N THR A 168 -7.57 -18.48 10.92
CA THR A 168 -8.54 -19.26 10.15
C THR A 168 -7.94 -19.89 8.90
N TYR A 169 -6.69 -19.57 8.55
CA TYR A 169 -5.98 -20.09 7.37
C TYR A 169 -5.90 -21.63 7.34
N HIS A 170 -5.77 -22.29 8.49
CA HIS A 170 -5.60 -23.74 8.57
C HIS A 170 -6.93 -24.52 8.58
N ARG A 171 -8.08 -23.85 8.56
CA ARG A 171 -9.37 -24.55 8.56
C ARG A 171 -9.95 -24.58 7.14
N PRO A 172 -10.21 -25.76 6.54
CA PRO A 172 -10.87 -25.82 5.25
C PRO A 172 -12.25 -25.17 5.36
N ARG A 173 -12.50 -24.15 4.54
CA ARG A 173 -13.78 -23.44 4.45
C ARG A 173 -14.39 -23.67 3.09
N ARG A 174 -15.71 -23.89 3.06
CA ARG A 174 -16.48 -23.87 1.81
C ARG A 174 -16.73 -22.41 1.44
N GLU A 175 -16.18 -21.98 0.31
CA GLU A 175 -16.44 -20.66 -0.27
C GLU A 175 -17.06 -20.85 -1.66
N GLN A 176 -18.03 -20.00 -2.01
CA GLN A 176 -18.50 -19.88 -3.38
C GLN A 176 -17.67 -18.81 -4.08
N ARG A 177 -17.03 -19.18 -5.19
CA ARG A 177 -16.14 -18.29 -5.94
C ARG A 177 -16.40 -18.41 -7.42
N ILE A 178 -16.24 -17.30 -8.12
CA ILE A 178 -16.16 -17.26 -9.58
C ILE A 178 -14.68 -17.45 -9.93
N VAL A 179 -14.38 -18.38 -10.83
CA VAL A 179 -13.02 -18.73 -11.23
C VAL A 179 -12.85 -18.42 -12.72
N MET A 180 -11.74 -17.77 -13.05
CA MET A 180 -11.31 -17.52 -14.42
C MET A 180 -9.96 -18.20 -14.63
N PHE A 181 -9.85 -18.90 -15.76
CA PHE A 181 -8.63 -19.50 -16.25
C PHE A 181 -8.17 -18.68 -17.46
N LEU A 182 -6.96 -18.15 -17.40
CA LEU A 182 -6.35 -17.34 -18.44
C LEU A 182 -5.08 -18.05 -18.89
N ASP A 183 -4.97 -18.32 -20.19
CA ASP A 183 -3.84 -19.03 -20.77
C ASP A 183 -3.32 -18.29 -22.02
N ILE A 184 -2.04 -18.47 -22.33
CA ILE A 184 -1.41 -17.86 -23.49
C ILE A 184 -1.69 -18.74 -24.72
N ALA A 185 -2.38 -18.17 -25.71
CA ALA A 185 -2.63 -18.88 -26.96
C ALA A 185 -1.33 -19.29 -27.67
N ASP A 186 -1.29 -20.52 -28.16
CA ASP A 186 -0.16 -21.12 -28.91
C ASP A 186 1.20 -21.09 -28.18
N SER A 187 1.20 -21.14 -26.85
CA SER A 187 2.41 -21.05 -26.03
C SER A 187 3.47 -22.10 -26.36
N THR A 188 3.07 -23.31 -26.75
CA THR A 188 3.98 -24.40 -27.13
C THR A 188 4.78 -24.04 -28.39
N ALA A 189 4.09 -23.57 -29.45
CA ALA A 189 4.74 -23.14 -30.68
C ALA A 189 5.62 -21.90 -30.44
N LEU A 190 5.22 -21.04 -29.51
CA LEU A 190 5.99 -19.88 -29.10
C LEU A 190 7.29 -20.27 -28.36
N ALA A 191 7.22 -21.27 -27.48
CA ALA A 191 8.34 -21.88 -26.77
C ALA A 191 9.39 -22.43 -27.73
N GLU A 192 8.94 -23.20 -28.71
CA GLU A 192 9.82 -23.79 -29.74
C GLU A 192 10.53 -22.73 -30.59
N ARG A 193 9.85 -21.62 -30.91
CA ARG A 193 10.40 -20.56 -31.78
C ARG A 193 11.32 -19.58 -31.07
N LEU A 194 11.01 -19.22 -29.82
CA LEU A 194 11.74 -18.18 -29.08
C LEU A 194 12.86 -18.74 -28.20
N GLY A 195 12.79 -20.01 -27.82
CA GLY A 195 13.69 -20.63 -26.86
C GLY A 195 13.34 -20.27 -25.41
N GLU A 196 13.80 -21.10 -24.47
CA GLU A 196 13.38 -21.14 -23.06
C GLU A 196 13.45 -19.77 -22.35
N LEU A 197 14.60 -19.08 -22.44
CA LEU A 197 14.81 -17.81 -21.74
C LEU A 197 13.87 -16.70 -22.23
N ARG A 198 13.59 -16.64 -23.54
CA ARG A 198 12.76 -15.58 -24.14
C ARG A 198 11.28 -15.81 -23.88
N VAL A 199 10.85 -17.07 -23.78
CA VAL A 199 9.48 -17.41 -23.40
C VAL A 199 9.25 -17.18 -21.92
N HIS A 200 10.19 -17.53 -21.05
CA HIS A 200 10.09 -17.20 -19.63
C HIS A 200 9.97 -15.68 -19.41
N ASP A 201 10.77 -14.88 -20.13
CA ASP A 201 10.69 -13.42 -20.10
C ASP A 201 9.38 -12.87 -20.68
N LEU A 202 8.79 -13.53 -21.69
CA LEU A 202 7.46 -13.18 -22.17
C LEU A 202 6.37 -13.48 -21.14
N ILE A 203 6.35 -14.68 -20.56
CA ILE A 203 5.37 -15.09 -19.55
C ILE A 203 5.44 -14.15 -18.35
N THR A 204 6.65 -13.81 -17.89
CA THR A 204 6.85 -12.87 -16.77
C THR A 204 6.30 -11.49 -17.09
N ARG A 205 6.49 -10.99 -18.32
CA ARG A 205 5.91 -9.71 -18.77
C ARG A 205 4.39 -9.77 -18.86
N PHE A 206 3.84 -10.82 -19.45
CA PHE A 206 2.40 -11.04 -19.52
C PHE A 206 1.75 -11.02 -18.14
N PHE A 207 2.29 -11.77 -17.17
CA PHE A 207 1.81 -11.75 -15.79
C PHE A 207 1.90 -10.35 -15.16
N SER A 208 3.00 -9.64 -15.39
CA SER A 208 3.15 -8.25 -14.91
C SER A 208 2.14 -7.28 -15.53
N ASP A 209 1.72 -7.51 -16.78
CA ASP A 209 0.79 -6.64 -17.49
C ASP A 209 -0.66 -6.85 -17.01
N ILE A 210 -1.05 -8.10 -16.77
CA ILE A 210 -2.42 -8.45 -16.30
C ILE A 210 -2.62 -8.25 -14.79
N ASP A 211 -1.56 -8.17 -14.00
CA ASP A 211 -1.63 -7.94 -12.55
C ASP A 211 -2.47 -6.70 -12.20
N GLN A 212 -2.32 -5.62 -12.97
CA GLN A 212 -3.03 -4.39 -12.71
C GLN A 212 -4.54 -4.47 -13.05
N PRO A 213 -4.96 -4.95 -14.24
CA PRO A 213 -6.36 -5.27 -14.53
C PRO A 213 -7.02 -6.16 -13.48
N ILE A 214 -6.37 -7.26 -13.08
CA ILE A 214 -6.86 -8.19 -12.05
C ILE A 214 -7.10 -7.45 -10.74
N ALA A 215 -6.10 -6.69 -10.30
CA ALA A 215 -6.22 -5.93 -9.07
C ALA A 215 -7.29 -4.84 -9.18
N ASP A 216 -7.38 -4.09 -10.29
CA ASP A 216 -8.37 -3.02 -10.51
C ASP A 216 -9.82 -3.55 -10.41
N GLN A 217 -10.04 -4.85 -10.66
CA GLN A 217 -11.33 -5.53 -10.52
C GLN A 217 -11.45 -6.40 -9.26
N ASP A 218 -10.59 -6.19 -8.26
CA ASP A 218 -10.57 -6.94 -6.98
C ASP A 218 -10.45 -8.47 -7.15
N GLY A 219 -9.72 -8.93 -8.18
CA GLY A 219 -9.42 -10.34 -8.39
C GLY A 219 -8.26 -10.83 -7.52
N GLU A 220 -8.32 -12.10 -7.12
CA GLU A 220 -7.29 -12.78 -6.32
C GLU A 220 -6.64 -13.87 -7.19
N VAL A 221 -5.34 -13.74 -7.46
CA VAL A 221 -4.58 -14.80 -8.15
C VAL A 221 -4.46 -16.00 -7.21
N HIS A 222 -5.04 -17.13 -7.63
CA HIS A 222 -5.03 -18.36 -6.88
C HIS A 222 -3.76 -19.17 -7.13
N ALA A 223 -3.36 -19.28 -8.40
CA ALA A 223 -2.16 -20.01 -8.79
C ALA A 223 -1.67 -19.57 -10.17
N TYR A 224 -0.36 -19.72 -10.39
CA TYR A 224 0.25 -19.76 -11.70
C TYR A 224 0.63 -21.21 -11.99
N VAL A 225 0.20 -21.74 -13.13
CA VAL A 225 0.41 -23.13 -13.54
C VAL A 225 1.01 -23.12 -14.95
N GLY A 226 2.35 -23.08 -15.02
CA GLY A 226 3.03 -22.88 -16.31
C GLY A 226 2.80 -21.47 -16.85
N ASP A 227 2.17 -21.38 -18.00
CA ASP A 227 1.71 -20.18 -18.69
C ASP A 227 0.26 -19.77 -18.35
N GLU A 228 -0.46 -20.64 -17.63
CA GLU A 228 -1.81 -20.39 -17.16
C GLU A 228 -1.81 -19.62 -15.83
N VAL A 229 -2.74 -18.68 -15.69
CA VAL A 229 -3.05 -18.02 -14.42
C VAL A 229 -4.51 -18.26 -14.03
N ILE A 230 -4.72 -18.66 -12.78
CA ILE A 230 -6.03 -18.90 -12.19
C ILE A 230 -6.37 -17.72 -11.31
N VAL A 231 -7.43 -16.98 -11.67
CA VAL A 231 -7.89 -15.80 -10.92
C VAL A 231 -9.27 -16.08 -10.36
N THR A 232 -9.52 -15.64 -9.13
CA THR A 232 -10.78 -15.93 -8.44
C THR A 232 -11.38 -14.70 -7.79
N TRP A 233 -12.71 -14.67 -7.72
CA TRP A 233 -13.48 -13.65 -7.01
C TRP A 233 -14.47 -14.33 -6.06
N PRO A 234 -14.68 -13.78 -4.85
CA PRO A 234 -15.76 -14.26 -3.99
C PRO A 234 -17.12 -13.99 -4.65
N LEU A 235 -18.01 -14.97 -4.62
CA LEU A 235 -19.40 -14.76 -5.03
C LEU A 235 -20.07 -13.79 -4.03
N SER A 236 -20.75 -12.78 -4.56
CA SER A 236 -21.44 -11.73 -3.78
C SER A 236 -22.93 -11.73 -4.12
N GLU A 237 -23.77 -11.21 -3.24
CA GLU A 237 -25.18 -10.93 -3.57
C GLU A 237 -25.33 -9.73 -4.51
N ASP A 238 -24.34 -8.84 -4.49
CA ASP A 238 -24.23 -7.67 -5.36
C ASP A 238 -23.82 -8.06 -6.80
N ALA A 239 -24.73 -7.85 -7.74
CA ALA A 239 -24.54 -8.13 -9.16
C ALA A 239 -23.37 -7.33 -9.79
N GLU A 240 -23.11 -6.10 -9.34
CA GLU A 240 -22.00 -5.30 -9.86
C GLU A 240 -20.65 -5.92 -9.49
N ARG A 241 -20.55 -6.48 -8.29
CA ARG A 241 -19.35 -7.21 -7.85
C ARG A 241 -19.15 -8.49 -8.66
N ASN A 242 -20.24 -9.20 -8.97
CA ASN A 242 -20.17 -10.42 -9.76
C ASN A 242 -19.84 -10.16 -11.25
N ALA A 243 -20.00 -8.93 -11.74
CA ALA A 243 -19.61 -8.53 -13.10
C ALA A 243 -18.11 -8.20 -13.24
N ARG A 244 -17.36 -8.08 -12.14
CA ARG A 244 -15.93 -7.74 -12.13
C ARG A 244 -15.03 -8.73 -12.88
N PRO A 245 -15.23 -10.06 -12.81
CA PRO A 245 -14.47 -11.00 -13.62
C PRO A 245 -14.60 -10.68 -15.11
N LEU A 246 -15.82 -10.42 -15.60
CA LEU A 246 -16.05 -10.07 -17.01
C LEU A 246 -15.37 -8.74 -17.39
N ARG A 247 -15.46 -7.72 -16.53
CA ARG A 247 -14.75 -6.45 -16.76
C ARG A 247 -13.24 -6.64 -16.80
N CYS A 248 -12.71 -7.53 -15.95
CA CYS A 248 -11.30 -7.88 -15.91
C CYS A 248 -10.86 -8.48 -17.24
N PHE A 249 -11.63 -9.44 -17.76
CA PHE A 249 -11.36 -10.06 -19.07
C PHE A 249 -11.27 -9.00 -20.18
N PHE A 250 -12.28 -8.15 -20.32
CA PHE A 250 -12.27 -7.12 -21.37
C PHE A 250 -11.15 -6.07 -21.17
N THR A 251 -10.73 -5.82 -19.93
CA THR A 251 -9.59 -4.91 -19.66
C THR A 251 -8.24 -5.55 -20.01
N ILE A 252 -8.14 -6.89 -19.96
CA ILE A 252 -6.94 -7.63 -20.37
C ILE A 252 -6.86 -7.77 -21.90
N GLU A 253 -8.01 -7.83 -22.58
CA GLU A 253 -8.10 -7.95 -24.04
C GLU A 253 -7.70 -6.66 -24.79
N GLU A 254 -7.91 -5.48 -24.18
CA GLU A 254 -7.53 -4.16 -24.72
C GLU A 254 -6.02 -3.88 -24.73
#